data_AF-A0A6L2Q0P4-F1
#
_entry.id   AF-A0A6L2Q0P4-F1
#
_cell.length_a   1.000
_cell.length_b   1.000
_cell.length_c   1.000
_cell.angle_alpha   90.00
_cell.angle_beta   90.00
_cell.angle_gamma   90.00
#
_symmetry.space_group_name_H-M   'P 1'
#
loop_
_entity.id
_entity.type
_entity.pdbx_description
1 polymer ?
#
loop_
_entity_poly.entity_id
_entity_poly.type
_entity_poly.pdbx_seq_one_letter_code
_entity_poly.pdbx_strand_id
1 'polypeptide(L)'
;NAAARTQVIIRDFGWEVFEHPAYSPDSAPSDFHFFPAMKELLGGRRFKSDEEVKDAVKEWLNGLAAEVYEEGTQNPITRYDKCLNVGGDCVEK
;
A
#
# COMPACT_ATOMS: atom_id res chain seq x y z
N ASN A 1 19.30 7.11 15.99
CA ASN A 1 19.38 7.32 14.53
C ASN A 1 18.72 6.14 13.80
N ALA A 2 17.39 6.12 13.66
CA ALA A 2 16.64 4.96 13.13
C ALA A 2 16.62 4.93 11.60
N ALA A 3 16.44 6.08 10.94
CA ALA A 3 16.44 6.19 9.49
C ALA A 3 17.75 5.68 8.84
N ALA A 4 18.90 6.06 9.40
CA ALA A 4 20.20 5.57 8.94
C ALA A 4 20.33 4.05 9.06
N ARG A 5 19.74 3.44 10.10
CA ARG A 5 19.72 1.98 10.27
C ARG A 5 18.85 1.31 9.21
N THR A 6 17.69 1.88 8.89
CA THR A 6 16.82 1.36 7.82
C THR A 6 17.53 1.33 6.47
N GLN A 7 18.24 2.41 6.11
CA GLN A 7 19.01 2.46 4.85
C GLN A 7 20.10 1.39 4.77
N VAL A 8 20.81 1.15 5.88
CA VAL A 8 21.80 0.07 5.97
C VAL A 8 21.14 -1.28 5.75
N ILE A 9 20.03 -1.55 6.43
CA ILE A 9 19.31 -2.83 6.33
C ILE A 9 18.81 -3.07 4.90
N ILE A 10 18.17 -2.09 4.27
CA ILE A 10 17.69 -2.22 2.87
C ILE A 10 18.83 -2.60 1.93
N ARG A 11 19.96 -1.90 2.04
CA ARG A 11 21.14 -2.18 1.21
C ARG A 11 21.72 -3.56 1.51
N ASP A 12 21.81 -3.96 2.77
CA ASP A 12 22.38 -5.24 3.18
C ASP A 12 21.51 -6.42 2.71
N PHE A 13 20.19 -6.23 2.58
CA PHE A 13 19.29 -7.19 1.94
C PHE A 13 19.32 -7.16 0.39
N GLY A 14 19.99 -6.17 -0.21
CA GLY A 14 20.04 -5.99 -1.66
C GLY A 14 18.71 -5.57 -2.29
N TRP A 15 17.81 -4.94 -1.51
CA TRP A 15 16.52 -4.49 -2.03
C TRP A 15 16.65 -3.19 -2.81
N GLU A 16 16.05 -3.16 -3.99
CA GLU A 16 15.88 -1.94 -4.77
C GLU A 16 14.78 -1.07 -4.16
N VAL A 17 15.05 0.24 -4.06
CA VAL A 17 14.08 1.22 -3.57
C VAL A 17 13.59 2.02 -4.76
N PHE A 18 12.30 1.88 -5.08
CA PHE A 18 11.67 2.68 -6.10
C PHE A 18 11.49 4.13 -5.63
N GLU A 19 11.74 5.09 -6.52
CA GLU A 19 11.46 6.50 -6.28
C GLU A 19 9.96 6.71 -6.05
N HIS A 20 9.60 7.35 -4.94
CA HIS A 20 8.20 7.64 -4.60
C HIS A 20 8.02 9.15 -4.45
N PRO A 21 7.17 9.77 -5.28
CA PRO A 21 6.92 11.20 -5.21
C PRO A 21 6.27 11.59 -3.87
N ALA A 22 6.60 12.79 -3.39
CA ALA A 22 6.04 13.30 -2.15
C ALA A 22 4.52 13.52 -2.30
N TYR A 23 3.75 13.08 -1.31
CA TYR A 23 2.29 13.25 -1.25
C TYR A 23 1.50 12.58 -2.40
N SER A 24 1.96 11.43 -2.89
CA SER A 24 1.29 10.68 -3.98
C SER A 24 0.66 9.35 -3.51
N PRO A 25 -0.40 9.40 -2.69
CA PRO A 25 -1.10 8.19 -2.24
C PRO A 25 -1.77 7.44 -3.40
N ASP A 26 -2.05 8.11 -4.52
CA ASP A 26 -2.55 7.51 -5.75
C ASP A 26 -1.54 6.54 -6.41
N SER A 27 -0.25 6.69 -6.08
CA SER A 27 0.85 5.88 -6.60
C SER A 27 1.20 4.69 -5.71
N ALA A 28 0.72 4.64 -4.46
CA ALA A 28 1.01 3.57 -3.52
C ALA A 28 -0.08 2.47 -3.55
N PRO A 29 0.25 1.22 -3.93
CA PRO A 29 -0.70 0.09 -3.93
C PRO A 29 -1.53 -0.05 -2.64
N SER A 30 -0.88 0.15 -1.50
CA SER A 30 -1.52 0.09 -0.18
C SER A 30 -2.69 1.06 -0.08
N ASP A 31 -2.48 2.29 -0.53
CA ASP A 31 -3.37 3.41 -0.27
C ASP A 31 -4.53 3.45 -1.26
N PHE A 32 -4.30 3.12 -2.54
CA PHE A 32 -5.38 3.17 -3.54
C PHE A 32 -6.17 1.87 -3.69
N HIS A 33 -5.59 0.72 -3.34
CA HIS A 33 -6.18 -0.61 -3.56
C HIS A 33 -6.59 -1.29 -2.26
N PHE A 34 -5.62 -1.59 -1.39
CA PHE A 34 -5.85 -2.45 -0.23
C PHE A 34 -6.59 -1.75 0.92
N PHE A 35 -6.14 -0.56 1.32
CA PHE A 35 -6.72 0.16 2.46
C PHE A 35 -8.17 0.59 2.26
N PRO A 36 -8.63 1.02 1.07
CA PRO A 36 -10.05 1.28 0.85
C PRO A 36 -10.90 0.03 1.08
N ALA A 37 -10.53 -1.11 0.52
CA ALA A 37 -11.26 -2.37 0.70
C ALA A 37 -11.26 -2.84 2.16
N MET A 38 -10.11 -2.72 2.84
CA MET A 38 -10.00 -3.04 4.25
C MET A 38 -10.87 -2.12 5.13
N LYS A 39 -10.96 -0.82 4.78
CA LYS A 39 -11.80 0.15 5.48
C LYS A 39 -13.29 -0.16 5.31
N GLU A 40 -13.73 -0.66 4.16
CA GLU A 40 -15.12 -1.12 3.99
C GLU A 40 -15.45 -2.28 4.95
N LEU A 41 -14.49 -3.18 5.18
CA LEU A 41 -14.71 -4.33 6.07
C LEU A 41 -14.60 -3.95 7.56
N LEU A 42 -13.54 -3.25 7.94
CA LEU A 42 -13.17 -2.97 9.33
C LEU A 42 -13.72 -1.63 9.85
N GLY A 43 -14.16 -0.75 8.95
CA GLY A 43 -14.67 0.57 9.26
C GLY A 43 -15.87 0.51 10.21
N GLY A 44 -15.86 1.39 11.21
CA GLY A 44 -16.93 1.49 12.20
C GLY A 44 -16.99 0.34 13.23
N ARG A 45 -16.13 -0.67 13.12
CA ARG A 45 -16.02 -1.73 14.13
C ARG A 45 -15.21 -1.24 15.32
N ARG A 46 -15.64 -1.62 16.53
CA ARG A 46 -14.91 -1.38 17.77
C ARG A 46 -14.33 -2.70 18.28
N PHE A 47 -13.02 -2.81 18.22
CA PHE A 47 -12.27 -3.93 18.77
C PHE A 47 -11.98 -3.70 20.27
N LYS A 48 -11.89 -4.79 21.03
CA LYS A 48 -11.63 -4.78 22.47
C LYS A 48 -10.15 -4.87 22.80
N SER A 49 -9.32 -5.34 21.87
CA SER A 49 -7.87 -5.43 22.01
C SER A 49 -7.13 -5.35 20.67
N ASP A 50 -5.81 -5.17 20.76
CA ASP A 50 -4.92 -5.19 19.61
C ASP A 50 -4.87 -6.56 18.93
N GLU A 51 -5.04 -7.64 19.69
CA GLU A 51 -5.12 -9.01 19.15
C GLU A 51 -6.34 -9.19 18.26
N GLU A 52 -7.49 -8.66 18.66
CA GLU A 52 -8.73 -8.78 17.90
C GLU A 52 -8.63 -8.07 16.54
N VAL A 53 -8.03 -6.87 16.49
CA VAL A 53 -7.81 -6.16 15.22
C VAL A 53 -6.75 -6.87 14.37
N LYS A 54 -5.68 -7.41 14.96
CA LYS A 54 -4.66 -8.18 14.23
C LYS A 54 -5.27 -9.42 13.58
N ASP A 55 -6.13 -10.14 14.29
CA ASP A 55 -6.76 -11.35 13.77
C ASP A 55 -7.78 -11.02 12.68
N ALA A 56 -8.58 -9.97 12.83
CA ALA A 56 -9.48 -9.49 11.78
C ALA A 56 -8.73 -9.09 10.48
N VAL A 57 -7.59 -8.38 10.62
CA VAL A 57 -6.75 -8.02 9.46
C VAL A 57 -6.14 -9.26 8.80
N LYS A 58 -5.64 -10.22 9.59
CA LYS A 58 -5.10 -11.48 9.05
C LYS A 58 -6.16 -12.31 8.32
N GLU A 59 -7.35 -12.44 8.91
CA GLU A 59 -8.46 -13.16 8.28
C GLU A 59 -8.84 -12.52 6.94
N TRP A 60 -8.92 -11.19 6.89
CA TRP A 60 -9.17 -10.46 5.65
C TRP A 60 -8.09 -10.72 4.60
N LEU A 61 -6.81 -10.53 4.95
CA LEU A 61 -5.69 -10.76 4.03
C LEU A 61 -5.67 -12.20 3.52
N ASN A 62 -5.81 -13.19 4.40
CA ASN A 62 -5.80 -14.60 4.01
C ASN A 62 -7.02 -15.01 3.16
N GLY A 63 -8.10 -14.23 3.21
CA GLY A 63 -9.30 -14.44 2.39
C GLY A 63 -9.24 -13.76 1.02
N LEU A 64 -8.24 -12.92 0.74
CA LEU A 64 -8.10 -12.28 -0.56
C LEU A 64 -7.68 -13.28 -1.64
N ALA A 65 -8.30 -13.18 -2.81
CA ALA A 65 -7.88 -13.93 -3.99
C ALA A 65 -6.51 -13.43 -4.49
N ALA A 66 -5.72 -14.31 -5.11
CA ALA A 66 -4.40 -13.97 -5.62
C ALA A 66 -4.45 -12.81 -6.63
N GLU A 67 -5.51 -12.77 -7.43
CA GLU A 67 -5.79 -11.75 -8.43
C GLU A 67 -5.88 -10.35 -7.81
N VAL A 68 -6.40 -10.22 -6.58
CA VAL A 68 -6.47 -8.93 -5.88
C VAL A 68 -5.06 -8.41 -5.58
N TYR A 69 -4.12 -9.29 -5.24
CA TYR A 69 -2.72 -8.92 -5.03
C TYR A 69 -2.01 -8.56 -6.34
N GLU A 70 -2.30 -9.30 -7.41
CA GLU A 70 -1.74 -9.03 -8.74
C GLU A 70 -2.22 -7.68 -9.28
N GLU A 71 -3.52 -7.39 -9.21
CA GLU A 71 -4.10 -6.12 -9.61
C GLU A 71 -3.47 -4.94 -8.85
N GLY A 72 -3.32 -5.07 -7.52
CA GLY A 72 -2.68 -4.05 -6.70
C GLY A 72 -1.22 -3.79 -7.07
N THR A 73 -0.54 -4.80 -7.63
CA THR A 73 0.89 -4.74 -7.99
C THR A 73 1.13 -4.26 -9.43
N GLN A 74 0.21 -4.53 -10.37
CA GLN A 74 0.33 -4.14 -11.78
C GLN A 74 -0.21 -2.73 -12.07
N ASN A 75 -1.23 -2.29 -11.34
CA ASN A 75 -1.85 -0.96 -11.48
C ASN A 75 -0.89 0.24 -11.28
N PRO A 76 0.11 0.21 -10.37
CA PRO A 76 1.04 1.31 -10.17
C PRO A 76 1.78 1.73 -11.44
N ILE A 77 2.21 0.81 -12.30
CA ILE A 77 2.95 1.16 -13.53
C ILE A 77 2.10 2.06 -14.44
N THR A 78 0.82 1.70 -14.60
CA THR A 78 -0.13 2.48 -15.41
C THR A 78 -0.44 3.82 -14.75
N ARG A 79 -0.50 3.87 -13.42
CA ARG A 79 -0.74 5.11 -12.67
C ARG A 79 0.45 6.05 -12.71
N TYR A 80 1.68 5.54 -12.55
CA TYR A 80 2.90 6.32 -12.70
C TYR A 80 2.99 6.97 -14.08
N ASP A 81 2.71 6.21 -15.14
CA ASP A 81 2.66 6.76 -16.51
C ASP A 81 1.59 7.85 -16.64
N LYS A 82 0.39 7.62 -16.08
CA LYS A 82 -0.69 8.61 -16.08
C LYS A 82 -0.33 9.88 -15.28
N CYS A 83 0.27 9.77 -14.09
CA CYS A 83 0.74 10.89 -13.26
C CYS A 83 1.82 11.71 -13.98
N LEU A 84 2.77 11.05 -14.65
CA LEU A 84 3.81 11.72 -15.43
C LEU A 84 3.21 12.47 -16.64
N ASN A 85 2.21 11.88 -17.30
CA ASN A 85 1.54 12.47 -18.47
C ASN A 85 0.61 13.65 -18.14
N VAL A 86 0.18 13.81 -16.88
CA VAL A 86 -0.58 14.99 -16.41
C VAL A 86 0.29 16.01 -15.68
N GLY A 87 1.62 15.92 -15.78
CA GLY A 87 2.53 16.89 -15.18
C GLY A 87 2.66 16.79 -13.66
N GLY A 88 2.33 15.63 -13.07
CA GLY A 88 2.38 15.39 -11.63
C GLY A 88 1.11 15.76 -10.86
N ASP A 89 0.04 16.15 -11.56
CA ASP A 89 -1.27 16.34 -10.93
C ASP A 89 -1.90 15.01 -10.46
N CYS A 90 -2.70 15.10 -9.40
CA CYS A 90 -3.40 13.94 -8.82
C CYS A 90 -4.25 13.23 -9.88
N VAL A 91 -4.07 11.93 -10.03
CA VAL A 91 -4.92 11.13 -10.90
C VAL A 91 -6.20 10.79 -10.15
N GLU A 92 -7.32 11.43 -10.50
CA GLU A 92 -8.64 11.05 -9.98
C GLU A 92 -9.01 9.61 -10.36
N LYS A 93 -9.79 8.99 -9.47
CA LYS A 93 -10.19 7.58 -9.51
C LYS A 93 -11.26 7.33 -10.57
#